data_AF-A0A5C8V2X7-F1
#
_entry.id   AF-A0A5C8V2X7-F1
#
_cell.length_a   1.000
_cell.length_b   1.000
_cell.length_c   1.000
_cell.angle_alpha   90.00
_cell.angle_beta   90.00
_cell.angle_gamma   90.00
#
_symmetry.space_group_name_H-M   'P 1'
#
loop_
_entity.id
_entity.type
_entity.pdbx_description
1 polymer ?
#
loop_
_entity_poly.entity_id
_entity_poly.type
_entity_poly.pdbx_seq_one_letter_code
_entity_poly.pdbx_strand_id
1 'polypeptide(L)'
;MNRKTFIKQNLLIGGAMAITPAAILAQSQETQEDLFDYDLIMEFVFAAHKSLDETRKILEEYPLLLNSTSQFKKGDFETAVGGASHMGRKDIVDYLVTKGARLDIFNYAFLGYDDFIKKLLTNYPHLINSYGPHGFTLLHHAEVGAHKELAEWLQENGLTEKRFKGVFG
;
A
#
# COMPACT_ATOMS: atom_id res chain seq x y z
N MET A 1 32.58 -38.18 50.34
CA MET A 1 31.41 -38.29 49.43
C MET A 1 31.78 -39.24 48.28
N ASN A 2 30.98 -40.29 48.02
CA ASN A 2 31.31 -41.34 47.05
C ASN A 2 31.05 -40.85 45.61
N ARG A 3 32.01 -41.00 44.69
CA ARG A 3 31.94 -40.55 43.29
C ARG A 3 30.71 -41.08 42.55
N LYS A 4 30.24 -42.28 42.91
CA LYS A 4 29.03 -42.89 42.33
C LYS A 4 27.73 -42.21 42.81
N THR A 5 27.75 -41.61 44.00
CA THR A 5 26.59 -40.91 44.58
C THR A 5 26.45 -39.50 44.00
N PHE A 6 27.57 -38.80 43.76
CA PHE A 6 27.57 -37.46 43.15
C PHE A 6 27.05 -37.46 41.70
N ILE A 7 27.41 -38.47 40.90
CA ILE A 7 26.94 -38.58 39.50
C ILE A 7 25.44 -38.92 39.44
N LYS A 8 24.92 -39.73 40.36
CA LYS A 8 23.48 -40.06 40.41
C LYS A 8 22.61 -38.90 40.89
N GLN A 9 23.08 -38.08 41.83
CA GLN A 9 22.33 -36.92 42.32
C GLN A 9 22.28 -35.77 41.30
N ASN A 10 23.34 -35.54 40.52
CA ASN A 10 23.35 -34.46 39.53
C ASN A 10 22.68 -34.83 38.19
N LEU A 11 22.49 -36.12 37.88
CA LEU A 11 21.69 -36.53 36.71
C LEU A 11 20.18 -36.23 36.89
N LEU A 12 19.69 -36.19 38.13
CA LEU A 12 18.28 -35.92 38.43
C LEU A 12 17.93 -34.42 38.45
N ILE A 13 18.92 -33.54 38.61
CA ILE A 13 18.71 -32.08 38.57
C ILE A 13 18.88 -31.53 37.14
N GLY A 14 19.71 -32.18 36.30
CA GLY A 14 19.87 -31.79 34.89
C GLY A 14 18.79 -32.32 33.93
N GLY A 15 17.91 -33.22 34.38
CA GLY A 15 16.94 -33.92 33.54
C GLY A 15 15.56 -33.26 33.38
N ALA A 16 15.25 -32.21 34.14
CA ALA A 16 13.87 -31.68 34.21
C ALA A 16 13.62 -30.37 33.43
N MET A 17 14.63 -29.75 32.81
CA MET A 17 14.42 -28.61 31.90
C MET A 17 15.39 -28.66 30.72
N ALA A 18 15.44 -29.78 30.00
CA ALA A 18 15.87 -29.75 28.61
C ALA A 18 14.70 -29.22 27.77
N ILE A 19 14.44 -27.92 27.83
CA ILE A 19 13.64 -27.28 26.78
C ILE A 19 14.51 -27.40 25.53
N THR A 20 14.20 -28.37 24.69
CA THR A 20 14.91 -28.54 23.42
C THR A 20 14.72 -27.24 22.61
N PRO A 21 15.73 -26.76 21.87
CA PRO A 21 15.55 -25.61 20.99
C PRO A 21 14.34 -25.78 20.05
N ALA A 22 14.05 -27.03 19.67
CA ALA A 22 12.87 -27.39 18.89
C ALA A 22 11.53 -27.09 19.60
N ALA A 23 11.44 -27.22 20.92
CA ALA A 23 10.23 -26.87 21.68
C ALA A 23 10.04 -25.35 21.78
N ILE A 24 11.12 -24.56 21.83
CA ILE A 24 11.06 -23.09 21.78
C ILE A 24 10.66 -22.63 20.37
N LEU A 25 11.20 -23.27 19.32
CA LEU A 25 10.82 -23.02 17.92
C LEU A 25 9.38 -23.44 17.60
N ALA A 26 8.89 -24.52 18.21
CA ALA A 26 7.50 -24.96 18.06
C ALA A 26 6.49 -24.06 18.80
N GLN A 27 6.94 -23.32 19.81
CA GLN A 27 6.07 -22.51 20.66
C GLN A 27 6.00 -21.03 20.24
N SER A 28 6.74 -20.64 19.21
CA SER A 28 6.56 -19.37 18.51
C SER A 28 5.87 -19.57 17.15
N GLN A 29 4.77 -20.32 17.11
CA GLN A 29 3.73 -20.00 16.15
C GLN A 29 2.92 -18.87 16.79
N GLU A 30 3.44 -17.64 16.69
CA GLU A 30 2.52 -16.50 16.63
C GLU A 30 1.56 -16.85 15.49
N THR A 31 0.30 -17.13 15.83
CA THR A 31 -0.75 -17.17 14.84
C THR A 31 -0.66 -15.81 14.16
N GLN A 32 -0.21 -15.81 12.91
CA GLN A 32 -0.28 -14.63 12.05
C GLN A 32 -1.66 -14.02 12.27
N GLU A 33 -1.72 -12.81 12.85
CA GLU A 33 -3.01 -12.13 13.05
C GLU A 33 -3.76 -12.15 11.72
N ASP A 34 -5.05 -12.50 11.76
CA ASP A 34 -5.86 -12.71 10.57
C ASP A 34 -5.78 -11.47 9.67
N LEU A 35 -5.33 -11.67 8.43
CA LEU A 35 -5.25 -10.62 7.42
C LEU A 35 -6.67 -10.20 7.01
N PHE A 36 -6.82 -8.95 6.53
CA PHE A 36 -8.06 -8.59 5.84
C PHE A 36 -8.27 -9.47 4.61
N ASP A 37 -9.50 -9.93 4.43
CA ASP A 37 -9.90 -10.65 3.24
C ASP A 37 -9.65 -9.81 1.99
N TYR A 38 -9.12 -10.45 0.95
CA TYR A 38 -8.85 -9.80 -0.33
C TYR A 38 -10.11 -9.11 -0.89
N ASP A 39 -11.27 -9.78 -0.77
CA ASP A 39 -12.55 -9.25 -1.25
C ASP A 39 -12.96 -7.97 -0.51
N LEU A 40 -12.67 -7.87 0.79
CA LEU A 40 -12.94 -6.66 1.57
C LEU A 40 -12.02 -5.49 1.16
N ILE A 41 -10.73 -5.76 0.93
CA ILE A 41 -9.81 -4.75 0.41
C ILE A 41 -10.28 -4.25 -0.96
N MET A 42 -10.66 -5.18 -1.85
CA MET A 42 -11.18 -4.86 -3.17
C MET A 42 -12.48 -4.07 -3.12
N GLU A 43 -13.42 -4.44 -2.24
CA GLU A 43 -14.67 -3.72 -2.04
C GLU A 43 -14.39 -2.27 -1.63
N PHE A 44 -13.48 -2.05 -0.68
CA PHE A 44 -13.10 -0.72 -0.24
C PHE A 44 -12.47 0.11 -1.37
N VAL A 45 -11.52 -0.47 -2.11
CA VAL A 45 -10.86 0.20 -3.25
C VAL A 45 -11.88 0.54 -4.35
N PHE A 46 -12.77 -0.38 -4.70
CA PHE A 46 -13.82 -0.15 -5.69
C PHE A 46 -14.85 0.90 -5.24
N ALA A 47 -15.22 0.94 -3.96
CA ALA A 47 -16.09 1.98 -3.42
C ALA A 47 -15.49 3.36 -3.68
N ALA A 48 -14.18 3.52 -3.48
CA ALA A 48 -13.47 4.78 -3.67
C ALA A 48 -13.43 5.26 -5.14
N HIS A 49 -13.72 4.41 -6.11
CA HIS A 49 -13.86 4.84 -7.51
C HIS A 49 -15.17 5.60 -7.76
N LYS A 50 -16.23 5.32 -6.98
CA LYS A 50 -17.61 5.65 -7.37
C LYS A 50 -18.49 6.26 -6.27
N SER A 51 -18.28 5.94 -5.00
CA SER A 51 -19.24 6.28 -3.94
C SER A 51 -18.54 6.73 -2.67
N LEU A 52 -18.68 8.02 -2.35
CA LEU A 52 -18.18 8.60 -1.10
C LEU A 52 -18.86 7.97 0.12
N ASP A 53 -20.16 7.69 0.03
CA ASP A 53 -20.93 7.12 1.14
C ASP A 53 -20.53 5.66 1.41
N GLU A 54 -20.32 4.84 0.38
CA GLU A 54 -19.80 3.47 0.56
C GLU A 54 -18.37 3.50 1.11
N THR A 55 -17.52 4.40 0.59
CA THR A 55 -16.15 4.57 1.07
C THR A 55 -16.12 4.95 2.55
N ARG A 56 -16.99 5.86 2.98
CA ARG A 56 -17.15 6.25 4.39
C ARG A 56 -17.57 5.08 5.25
N LYS A 57 -18.66 4.41 4.86
CA LYS A 57 -19.23 3.28 5.60
C LYS A 57 -18.19 2.20 5.85
N ILE A 58 -17.50 1.75 4.80
CA ILE A 58 -16.51 0.67 4.90
C ILE A 58 -15.32 1.11 5.77
N LEU A 59 -14.82 2.33 5.60
CA LEU A 59 -13.68 2.81 6.39
C LEU A 59 -14.02 3.06 7.86
N GLU A 60 -15.24 3.48 8.17
CA GLU A 60 -15.72 3.64 9.55
C GLU A 60 -15.83 2.29 10.27
N GLU A 61 -16.25 1.24 9.55
CA GLU A 61 -16.31 -0.12 10.08
C GLU A 61 -14.91 -0.75 10.21
N TYR A 62 -14.02 -0.49 9.24
CA TYR A 62 -12.66 -1.06 9.20
C TYR A 62 -11.58 0.02 8.99
N PRO A 63 -11.22 0.80 10.03
CA PRO A 63 -10.28 1.93 9.89
C PRO A 63 -8.89 1.57 9.35
N LEU A 64 -8.43 0.34 9.60
CA LEU A 64 -7.12 -0.12 9.14
C LEU A 64 -7.08 -0.44 7.64
N LEU A 65 -8.22 -0.42 6.93
CA LEU A 65 -8.26 -0.53 5.46
C LEU A 65 -7.74 0.71 4.74
N LEU A 66 -7.61 1.86 5.42
CA LEU A 66 -7.28 3.15 4.81
C LEU A 66 -6.10 3.09 3.82
N ASN A 67 -5.06 2.34 4.19
CA ASN A 67 -3.84 2.20 3.41
C ASN A 67 -3.64 0.77 2.88
N SER A 68 -4.68 -0.06 2.95
CA SER A 68 -4.67 -1.37 2.32
C SER A 68 -4.59 -1.21 0.80
N THR A 69 -3.75 -2.04 0.20
CA THR A 69 -3.47 -2.01 -1.24
C THR A 69 -4.00 -3.29 -1.86
N SER A 70 -4.92 -3.17 -2.80
CA SER A 70 -5.35 -4.29 -3.62
C SER A 70 -4.28 -4.64 -4.66
N GLN A 71 -4.31 -5.89 -5.13
CA GLN A 71 -3.63 -6.29 -6.35
C GLN A 71 -4.62 -6.87 -7.35
N PHE A 72 -5.15 -6.01 -8.23
CA PHE A 72 -6.16 -6.37 -9.22
C PHE A 72 -5.68 -7.40 -10.24
N LYS A 73 -4.46 -7.18 -10.73
CA LYS A 73 -3.76 -7.99 -11.72
C LYS A 73 -2.27 -7.99 -11.37
N LYS A 74 -1.50 -8.88 -12.00
CA LYS A 74 -0.06 -8.98 -11.75
C LYS A 74 0.65 -7.62 -11.93
N GLY A 75 1.14 -7.07 -10.83
CA GLY A 75 1.89 -5.81 -10.80
C GLY A 75 1.03 -4.54 -10.75
N ASP A 76 -0.30 -4.67 -10.64
CA ASP A 76 -1.23 -3.54 -10.49
C ASP A 76 -1.59 -3.39 -9.02
N PHE A 77 -1.05 -2.36 -8.35
CA PHE A 77 -1.25 -2.10 -6.93
C PHE A 77 -2.06 -0.83 -6.73
N GLU A 78 -3.13 -0.93 -5.95
CA GLU A 78 -4.03 0.21 -5.78
C GLU A 78 -4.55 0.36 -4.36
N THR A 79 -4.43 1.58 -3.81
CA THR A 79 -5.11 2.00 -2.58
C THR A 79 -6.42 2.70 -2.92
N ALA A 80 -7.31 2.86 -1.94
CA ALA A 80 -8.55 3.61 -2.13
C ALA A 80 -8.30 5.06 -2.63
N VAL A 81 -7.26 5.74 -2.14
CA VAL A 81 -6.90 7.08 -2.63
C VAL A 81 -6.34 7.04 -4.05
N GLY A 82 -5.63 5.98 -4.42
CA GLY A 82 -5.21 5.68 -5.80
C GLY A 82 -6.42 5.60 -6.74
N GLY A 83 -7.40 4.77 -6.40
CA GLY A 83 -8.67 4.60 -7.13
C GLY A 83 -9.42 5.91 -7.30
N ALA A 84 -9.64 6.63 -6.20
CA ALA A 84 -10.33 7.93 -6.24
C ALA A 84 -9.59 8.96 -7.12
N SER A 85 -8.26 9.03 -7.01
CA SER A 85 -7.46 10.02 -7.74
C SER A 85 -7.42 9.78 -9.24
N HIS A 86 -7.28 8.53 -9.71
CA HIS A 86 -7.27 8.27 -11.16
C HIS A 86 -8.66 8.40 -11.78
N MET A 87 -9.72 8.26 -10.97
CA MET A 87 -11.12 8.47 -11.36
C MET A 87 -11.57 9.94 -11.31
N GLY A 88 -10.71 10.87 -10.88
CA GLY A 88 -11.06 12.29 -10.76
C GLY A 88 -11.98 12.61 -9.58
N ARG A 89 -12.09 11.72 -8.59
CA ARG A 89 -13.01 11.83 -7.45
C ARG A 89 -12.42 12.65 -6.32
N LYS A 90 -12.31 13.97 -6.55
CA LYS A 90 -11.76 14.90 -5.56
C LYS A 90 -12.50 14.86 -4.22
N ASP A 91 -13.81 14.67 -4.26
CA ASP A 91 -14.67 14.48 -3.07
C ASP A 91 -14.21 13.31 -2.18
N ILE A 92 -13.82 12.20 -2.80
CA ILE A 92 -13.35 11.00 -2.11
C ILE A 92 -11.87 11.13 -1.71
N VAL A 93 -11.02 11.69 -2.58
CA VAL A 93 -9.62 11.95 -2.25
C VAL A 93 -9.50 12.87 -1.04
N ASP A 94 -10.21 14.00 -1.02
CA ASP A 94 -10.17 14.94 0.11
C ASP A 94 -10.62 14.26 1.40
N TYR A 95 -11.68 13.44 1.35
CA TYR A 95 -12.11 12.64 2.50
C TYR A 95 -11.00 11.69 2.99
N LEU A 96 -10.43 10.86 2.12
CA LEU A 96 -9.39 9.90 2.49
C LEU A 96 -8.12 10.59 3.02
N VAL A 97 -7.73 11.72 2.44
CA VAL A 97 -6.62 12.56 2.92
C VAL A 97 -6.90 13.08 4.33
N THR A 98 -8.13 13.54 4.62
CA THR A 98 -8.49 13.98 5.98
C THR A 98 -8.44 12.85 7.02
N LYS A 99 -8.51 11.59 6.59
CA LYS A 99 -8.33 10.40 7.43
C LYS A 99 -6.87 9.96 7.57
N GLY A 100 -5.94 10.61 6.86
CA GLY A 100 -4.52 10.28 6.92
C GLY A 100 -4.07 9.23 5.89
N ALA A 101 -4.74 9.15 4.74
CA ALA A 101 -4.29 8.30 3.64
C ALA A 101 -2.85 8.67 3.23
N ARG A 102 -2.02 7.66 3.02
CA ARG A 102 -0.65 7.82 2.50
C ARG A 102 -0.72 8.11 1.02
N LEU A 103 -0.11 9.21 0.61
CA LEU A 103 -0.10 9.67 -0.77
C LEU A 103 1.17 9.27 -1.49
N ASP A 104 1.01 8.80 -2.72
CA ASP A 104 2.10 8.62 -3.67
C ASP A 104 2.18 9.79 -4.66
N ILE A 105 3.16 9.72 -5.57
CA ILE A 105 3.42 10.76 -6.57
C ILE A 105 2.22 11.02 -7.51
N PHE A 106 1.39 10.00 -7.78
CA PHE A 106 0.21 10.14 -8.64
C PHE A 106 -0.92 10.87 -7.93
N ASN A 107 -1.09 10.61 -6.62
CA ASN A 107 -2.04 11.39 -5.81
C ASN A 107 -1.60 12.86 -5.71
N TYR A 108 -0.31 13.14 -5.55
CA TYR A 108 0.21 14.50 -5.53
C TYR A 108 0.03 15.22 -6.88
N ALA A 109 0.18 14.51 -8.01
CA ALA A 109 -0.12 15.05 -9.33
C ALA A 109 -1.61 15.37 -9.50
N PHE A 110 -2.50 14.50 -8.99
CA PHE A 110 -3.95 14.75 -8.99
C PHE A 110 -4.37 15.91 -8.08
N LEU A 111 -3.63 16.18 -6.99
CA LEU A 111 -3.94 17.23 -6.03
C LEU A 111 -3.28 18.59 -6.35
N GLY A 112 -2.43 18.67 -7.37
CA GLY A 112 -1.82 19.93 -7.83
C GLY A 112 -0.60 20.36 -7.05
N TYR A 113 0.17 19.42 -6.53
CA TYR A 113 1.44 19.69 -5.87
C TYR A 113 2.57 19.86 -6.90
N ASP A 114 2.36 20.75 -7.88
CA ASP A 114 3.18 20.90 -9.08
C ASP A 114 4.66 21.13 -8.77
N ASP A 115 4.98 22.06 -7.86
CA ASP A 115 6.36 22.36 -7.47
C ASP A 115 7.06 21.16 -6.84
N PHE A 116 6.33 20.37 -6.04
CA PHE A 116 6.85 19.14 -5.45
C PHE A 116 7.14 18.10 -6.52
N ILE A 117 6.20 17.88 -7.46
CA ILE A 117 6.37 16.94 -8.57
C ILE A 117 7.56 17.34 -9.44
N LYS A 118 7.62 18.60 -9.89
CA LYS A 118 8.71 19.13 -10.73
C LYS A 118 10.06 18.95 -10.05
N LYS A 119 10.16 19.26 -8.75
CA LYS A 119 11.40 19.09 -7.97
C LYS A 119 11.78 17.61 -7.80
N LEU A 120 10.81 16.74 -7.50
CA LEU A 120 11.04 15.30 -7.36
C LEU A 120 11.55 14.70 -8.68
N LEU A 121 10.93 15.05 -9.81
CA LEU A 121 11.34 14.60 -11.14
C LEU A 121 12.68 15.20 -11.58
N THR A 122 13.02 16.42 -11.15
CA THR A 122 14.36 16.97 -11.38
C THR A 122 15.45 16.14 -10.67
N ASN A 123 15.19 15.71 -9.43
CA ASN A 123 16.14 14.91 -8.66
C ASN A 123 16.17 13.44 -9.07
N TYR A 124 15.03 12.91 -9.54
CA TYR A 124 14.85 11.50 -9.88
C TYR A 124 14.11 11.37 -11.22
N PRO A 125 14.75 11.72 -12.35
CA PRO A 125 14.10 11.86 -13.65
C PRO A 125 13.44 10.58 -14.18
N HIS A 126 13.91 9.41 -13.77
CA HIS A 126 13.33 8.13 -14.17
C HIS A 126 11.90 7.91 -13.64
N LEU A 127 11.49 8.61 -12.57
CA LEU A 127 10.14 8.52 -12.02
C LEU A 127 9.06 9.06 -12.97
N ILE A 128 9.43 9.84 -13.98
CA ILE A 128 8.46 10.34 -14.98
C ILE A 128 7.78 9.18 -15.75
N ASN A 129 8.47 8.04 -15.85
CA ASN A 129 7.99 6.82 -16.52
C ASN A 129 7.37 5.81 -15.56
N SER A 130 7.12 6.18 -14.30
CA SER A 130 6.42 5.32 -13.35
C SER A 130 4.95 5.16 -13.74
N TYR A 131 4.41 3.98 -13.47
CA TYR A 131 3.00 3.66 -13.70
C TYR A 131 2.26 3.55 -12.37
N GLY A 132 1.15 4.28 -12.26
CA GLY A 132 0.21 4.17 -11.15
C GLY A 132 -0.79 3.04 -11.38
N PRO A 133 -1.87 3.03 -10.58
CA PRO A 133 -2.94 2.06 -10.73
C PRO A 133 -3.45 1.95 -12.17
N HIS A 134 -3.71 0.73 -12.62
CA HIS A 134 -4.18 0.41 -13.97
C HIS A 134 -3.28 0.92 -15.11
N GLY A 135 -2.02 1.22 -14.81
CA GLY A 135 -1.06 1.75 -15.77
C GLY A 135 -1.19 3.26 -16.03
N PHE A 136 -2.03 3.98 -15.29
CA PHE A 136 -2.19 5.42 -15.46
C PHE A 136 -0.90 6.17 -15.10
N THR A 137 -0.51 7.11 -15.96
CA THR A 137 0.73 7.89 -15.80
C THR A 137 0.48 9.16 -15.00
N LEU A 138 1.56 9.86 -14.62
CA LEU A 138 1.45 11.19 -14.00
C LEU A 138 0.63 12.17 -14.85
N LEU A 139 0.69 12.06 -16.18
CA LEU A 139 -0.08 12.91 -17.08
C LEU A 139 -1.58 12.68 -16.91
N HIS A 140 -2.03 11.43 -16.83
CA HIS A 140 -3.45 11.11 -16.58
C HIS A 140 -3.93 11.73 -15.27
N HIS A 141 -3.16 11.55 -14.20
CA HIS A 141 -3.51 12.10 -12.88
C HIS A 141 -3.56 13.63 -12.87
N ALA A 142 -2.59 14.30 -13.50
CA ALA A 142 -2.60 15.76 -13.63
C ALA A 142 -3.83 16.25 -14.40
N GLU A 143 -4.21 15.58 -15.49
CA GLU A 143 -5.37 15.97 -16.30
C GLU A 143 -6.71 15.75 -15.58
N VAL A 144 -6.92 14.60 -14.95
CA VAL A 144 -8.17 14.35 -14.21
C VAL A 144 -8.26 15.20 -12.93
N GLY A 145 -7.12 15.66 -12.41
CA GLY A 145 -7.03 16.68 -11.35
C GLY A 145 -7.22 18.12 -11.85
N ALA A 146 -7.32 18.33 -13.18
CA ALA A 146 -7.38 19.65 -13.82
C ALA A 146 -6.13 20.54 -13.59
N HIS A 147 -4.95 19.92 -13.43
CA HIS A 147 -3.66 20.58 -13.26
C HIS A 147 -2.97 20.77 -14.61
N LYS A 148 -3.48 21.72 -15.39
CA LYS A 148 -3.04 21.99 -16.77
C LYS A 148 -1.54 22.32 -16.87
N GLU A 149 -1.02 23.17 -15.98
CA GLU A 149 0.40 23.57 -16.02
C GLU A 149 1.34 22.39 -15.75
N LEU A 150 0.97 21.49 -14.83
CA LEU A 150 1.71 20.25 -14.60
C LEU A 150 1.63 19.32 -15.82
N ALA A 151 0.45 19.17 -16.42
CA ALA A 151 0.26 18.34 -17.61
C ALA A 151 1.13 18.82 -18.78
N GLU A 152 1.12 20.13 -19.07
CA GLU A 152 1.96 20.75 -20.10
C GLU A 152 3.46 20.53 -19.82
N TRP A 153 3.89 20.76 -18.58
CA TRP A 153 5.28 20.53 -18.19
C TRP A 153 5.71 19.06 -18.34
N LEU A 154 4.85 18.10 -17.97
CA LEU A 154 5.13 16.67 -18.13
C LEU A 154 5.28 16.29 -19.61
N GLN A 155 4.45 16.86 -20.49
CA GLN A 155 4.52 16.65 -21.94
C GLN A 155 5.79 17.24 -22.54
N GLU A 156 6.18 18.45 -22.13
CA GLU A 156 7.45 19.07 -22.52
C GLU A 156 8.67 18.25 -22.09
N ASN A 157 8.53 17.49 -20.99
CA ASN A 157 9.55 16.56 -20.49
C ASN A 157 9.40 15.13 -21.02
N GLY A 158 8.61 14.93 -22.08
CA GLY A 158 8.55 13.70 -22.86
C GLY A 158 7.47 12.69 -22.44
N LEU A 159 6.66 12.98 -21.41
CA LEU A 159 5.54 12.11 -21.03
C LEU A 159 4.29 12.48 -21.84
N THR A 160 4.06 11.77 -22.95
CA THR A 160 2.87 11.97 -23.81
C THR A 160 1.79 10.91 -23.61
N GLU A 161 2.15 9.75 -23.08
CA GLU A 161 1.22 8.64 -22.85
C GLU A 161 0.48 8.84 -21.52
N LYS A 162 -0.84 8.64 -21.55
CA LYS A 162 -1.70 8.73 -20.34
C LYS A 162 -1.81 7.41 -19.61
N ARG A 163 -1.57 6.30 -20.30
CA ARG A 163 -1.73 4.97 -19.75
C ARG A 163 -0.84 3.96 -20.45
N PHE A 164 -0.09 3.18 -19.68
CA PHE A 164 0.53 1.97 -20.17
C PHE A 164 -0.51 0.87 -20.32
N LYS A 165 -0.73 0.42 -21.56
CA LYS A 165 -1.78 -0.57 -21.86
C LYS A 165 -1.40 -2.01 -21.54
N GLY A 166 -0.11 -2.34 -21.45
CA GLY A 166 0.46 -3.69 -21.31
C GLY A 166 -0.51 -4.82 -20.93
N VAL A 167 -0.66 -5.10 -19.63
CA VAL A 167 -1.53 -6.18 -19.10
C VAL A 167 -3.00 -5.76 -18.94
N PHE A 168 -3.33 -4.54 -19.31
CA PHE A 168 -4.64 -3.91 -19.10
C PHE A 168 -5.54 -3.91 -20.34
N GLY A 169 -4.96 -4.07 -21.54
CA GLY A 169 -5.70 -4.04 -22.82
C GLY A 169 -5.81 -2.64 -23.38
#